data_AF-A0A671MLP6-F1
#
_entry.id   AF-A0A671MLP6-F1
#
_cell.length_a   1.000
_cell.length_b   1.000
_cell.length_c   1.000
_cell.angle_alpha   90.00
_cell.angle_beta   90.00
_cell.angle_gamma   90.00
#
_symmetry.space_group_name_H-M   'P 1'
#
loop_
_entity.id
_entity.type
_entity.pdbx_description
1 polymer ?
#
loop_
_entity_poly.entity_id
_entity_poly.type
_entity_poly.pdbx_seq_one_letter_code
_entity_poly.pdbx_strand_id
1 'polypeptide(L)'
;ILEFLLAAGYFRARIKGLSPFDKVVGGMTWCITTCNFDIDVDLLFQENSTIGQKIALTEKIVSVLPKMKCPHRLEPHQIQGLDFIHIFPVVQVL
;
A
#
# COMPACT_ATOMS: atom_id res chain seq x y z
N ILE A 1 2.18 -7.36 9.46
CA ILE A 1 2.28 -6.35 8.36
C ILE A 1 3.60 -5.60 8.40
N LEU A 2 3.95 -4.86 9.46
CA LEU A 2 5.16 -4.01 9.47
C LEU A 2 6.46 -4.78 9.17
N GLU A 3 6.61 -6.00 9.69
CA GLU A 3 7.79 -6.84 9.41
C GLU A 3 7.91 -7.22 7.93
N PHE A 4 6.79 -7.51 7.25
CA PHE A 4 6.77 -7.78 5.81
C PHE A 4 7.15 -6.53 5.01
N LEU A 5 6.61 -5.36 5.38
CA LEU A 5 6.98 -4.10 4.73
C LEU A 5 8.49 -3.81 4.90
N LEU A 6 9.05 -4.11 6.06
CA LEU A 6 10.49 -3.98 6.30
C LEU A 6 11.32 -4.97 5.49
N ALA A 7 10.86 -6.22 5.38
CA ALA A 7 11.51 -7.24 4.55
C ALA A 7 11.49 -6.86 3.06
N ALA A 8 10.43 -6.18 2.60
CA ALA A 8 10.31 -5.61 1.26
C ALA A 8 11.14 -4.32 1.05
N GLY A 9 11.90 -3.88 2.06
CA GLY A 9 12.77 -2.69 1.98
C GLY A 9 12.10 -1.36 2.33
N TYR A 10 10.83 -1.35 2.74
CA TYR A 10 10.15 -0.13 3.18
C TYR A 10 10.49 0.22 4.64
N PHE A 11 11.68 0.79 4.87
CA PHE A 11 12.18 1.12 6.22
C PHE A 11 11.38 2.22 6.94
N ARG A 12 10.64 3.07 6.21
CA ARG A 12 9.79 4.12 6.80
C ARG A 12 8.71 3.57 7.72
N ALA A 13 8.34 2.29 7.61
CA ALA A 13 7.46 1.59 8.56
C ALA A 13 7.91 1.69 10.02
N ARG A 14 9.21 1.91 10.29
CA ARG A 14 9.78 2.10 11.64
C ARG A 14 9.62 3.50 12.22
N ILE A 15 9.26 4.51 11.42
CA ILE A 15 9.11 5.88 11.90
C ILE A 15 7.99 5.91 12.96
N LYS A 16 8.32 6.33 14.19
CA LYS A 16 7.37 6.33 15.32
C LYS A 16 6.22 7.32 15.15
N GLY A 17 6.48 8.45 14.48
CA GLY A 17 5.48 9.50 14.22
C GLY A 17 4.59 9.26 13.00
N LEU A 18 4.82 8.19 12.23
CA LEU A 18 4.04 7.91 11.03
C LEU A 18 2.76 7.14 11.40
N SER A 19 1.61 7.59 10.89
CA SER A 19 0.33 6.95 11.20
C SER A 19 0.29 5.50 10.65
N PRO A 20 -0.52 4.60 11.25
CA PRO A 20 -0.69 3.24 10.70
C PRO A 20 -1.13 3.25 9.24
N PHE A 21 -2.03 4.17 8.88
CA PHE A 21 -2.48 4.37 7.50
C PHE A 21 -1.32 4.73 6.57
N ASP A 22 -0.52 5.72 6.93
CA ASP A 22 0.61 6.16 6.11
C ASP A 22 1.69 5.07 5.98
N LYS A 23 1.87 4.25 7.01
CA LYS A 23 2.76 3.08 6.95
C LYS A 23 2.26 2.04 5.94
N VAL A 24 0.97 1.72 5.96
CA VAL A 24 0.37 0.74 5.06
C VAL A 24 0.37 1.27 3.63
N VAL A 25 -0.18 2.45 3.39
CA VAL A 25 -0.30 3.02 2.04
C VAL A 25 1.06 3.28 1.43
N GLY A 26 1.99 3.88 2.18
CA GLY A 26 3.36 4.08 1.70
C GLY A 26 4.10 2.77 1.47
N GLY A 27 3.88 1.76 2.32
CA GLY A 27 4.48 0.44 2.17
C GLY A 27 3.95 -0.34 0.96
N MET A 28 2.63 -0.35 0.76
CA MET A 28 2.02 -0.97 -0.42
C MET A 28 2.44 -0.26 -1.70
N THR A 29 2.48 1.08 -1.68
CA THR A 29 3.01 1.88 -2.79
C THR A 29 4.45 1.48 -3.10
N TRP A 30 5.30 1.39 -2.08
CA TRP A 30 6.69 0.96 -2.22
C TRP A 30 6.79 -0.43 -2.87
N CYS A 31 6.06 -1.43 -2.35
CA CYS A 31 6.08 -2.78 -2.93
C CYS A 31 5.66 -2.78 -4.40
N ILE A 32 4.62 -2.02 -4.76
CA ILE A 32 4.15 -1.93 -6.16
C ILE A 32 5.17 -1.18 -7.04
N THR A 33 5.75 -0.07 -6.59
CA THR A 33 6.72 0.68 -7.40
C THR A 33 8.04 -0.08 -7.58
N THR A 34 8.42 -0.91 -6.60
CA THR A 34 9.66 -1.70 -6.66
C THR A 34 9.47 -3.08 -7.27
N CYS A 35 8.22 -3.51 -7.53
CA CYS A 35 7.97 -4.75 -8.23
C CYS A 35 8.38 -4.63 -9.71
N ASN A 36 8.87 -5.72 -10.30
CA ASN A 36 9.35 -5.75 -11.68
C ASN A 36 8.20 -5.86 -12.71
N PHE A 37 7.02 -5.32 -12.40
CA PHE A 37 5.89 -5.26 -13.32
C PHE A 37 5.87 -3.90 -14.02
N ASP A 38 5.75 -3.90 -15.34
CA ASP A 38 5.59 -2.68 -16.14
C ASP A 38 4.16 -2.15 -15.98
N ILE A 39 3.96 -1.33 -14.93
CA ILE A 39 2.67 -0.77 -14.57
C ILE A 39 2.78 0.74 -14.73
N ASP A 40 2.15 1.26 -15.77
CA ASP A 40 1.97 2.70 -16.02
C ASP A 40 0.93 3.27 -15.04
N VAL A 41 1.28 3.32 -13.75
CA VAL A 41 0.50 3.99 -12.72
C VAL A 41 1.43 4.82 -11.87
N ASP A 42 1.24 6.13 -11.93
CA ASP A 42 1.93 7.09 -11.07
C ASP A 42 1.38 6.98 -9.63
N LEU A 43 2.06 6.16 -8.83
CA LEU A 43 1.84 5.99 -7.40
C LEU A 43 2.80 6.92 -6.63
N LEU A 44 2.42 8.19 -6.52
CA LEU A 44 3.11 9.16 -5.67
C LEU A 44 2.53 9.14 -4.26
N PHE A 45 3.26 8.53 -3.32
CA PHE A 45 2.97 8.68 -1.90
C PHE A 45 3.69 9.90 -1.32
N GLN A 46 2.94 10.78 -0.67
CA GLN A 46 3.48 11.93 0.07
C GLN A 46 2.87 11.95 1.47
N GLU A 47 3.70 12.05 2.52
CA GLU A 47 3.22 11.97 3.91
C GLU A 47 2.27 13.13 4.30
N ASN A 48 2.51 14.32 3.72
CA ASN A 48 1.72 15.54 3.96
C ASN A 48 0.55 15.74 2.97
N SER A 49 0.15 14.68 2.26
CA SER A 49 -0.97 14.74 1.31
C SER A 49 -2.31 14.94 2.02
N THR A 50 -3.26 15.58 1.32
CA THR A 50 -4.61 15.78 1.85
C THR A 50 -5.34 14.45 1.99
N ILE A 51 -6.38 14.39 2.85
CA ILE A 51 -7.17 13.17 3.02
C ILE A 51 -7.76 12.66 1.69
N GLY A 52 -8.19 13.57 0.81
CA GLY A 52 -8.70 13.22 -0.52
C GLY A 52 -7.62 12.60 -1.43
N GLN A 53 -6.39 13.10 -1.38
CA GLN A 53 -5.26 12.52 -2.12
C GLN A 53 -4.90 11.14 -1.58
N LYS A 54 -4.91 10.96 -0.26
CA LYS A 54 -4.69 9.67 0.40
C LYS A 54 -5.75 8.65 -0.01
N ILE A 55 -7.02 9.04 -0.06
CA ILE A 55 -8.13 8.20 -0.53
C ILE A 55 -7.93 7.81 -2.00
N ALA A 56 -7.68 8.77 -2.89
CA ALA A 56 -7.44 8.51 -4.31
C ALA A 56 -6.24 7.56 -4.53
N LEU A 57 -5.21 7.65 -3.68
CA LEU A 57 -4.09 6.72 -3.73
C LEU A 57 -4.49 5.28 -3.36
N THR A 58 -5.38 5.09 -2.37
CA THR A 58 -5.91 3.75 -2.04
C THR A 58 -6.68 3.11 -3.20
N GLU A 59 -7.43 3.91 -3.96
CA GLU A 59 -8.14 3.44 -5.17
C GLU A 59 -7.16 3.01 -6.26
N LYS A 60 -6.11 3.80 -6.49
CA LYS A 60 -5.05 3.44 -7.44
C LYS A 60 -4.35 2.14 -7.04
N ILE A 61 -3.96 1.99 -5.77
CA ILE A 61 -3.34 0.76 -5.25
C ILE A 61 -4.22 -0.45 -5.56
N VAL A 62 -5.50 -0.41 -5.19
CA VAL A 62 -6.45 -1.50 -5.44
C VAL A 62 -6.59 -1.81 -6.92
N SER A 63 -6.64 -0.78 -7.78
CA SER A 63 -6.77 -0.97 -9.24
C SER A 63 -5.57 -1.66 -9.88
N VAL A 64 -4.40 -1.62 -9.23
CA VAL A 64 -3.16 -2.22 -9.70
C VAL A 64 -3.02 -3.69 -9.30
N LEU A 65 -3.57 -4.10 -8.16
CA LEU A 65 -3.44 -5.47 -7.66
C LEU A 65 -3.84 -6.56 -8.69
N PRO A 66 -4.96 -6.41 -9.45
CA PRO A 66 -5.31 -7.38 -10.49
C PRO A 66 -4.30 -7.44 -11.64
N LYS A 67 -3.69 -6.30 -12.00
CA LYS A 67 -2.67 -6.23 -13.06
C LYS A 67 -1.38 -6.97 -12.66
N MET A 68 -1.08 -6.97 -11.36
CA MET A 68 0.01 -7.75 -10.75
C MET A 68 -0.34 -9.24 -10.54
N LYS A 69 -1.53 -9.68 -10.96
CA LYS A 69 -2.06 -11.04 -10.73
C LYS A 69 -2.15 -11.40 -9.24
N CYS A 70 -2.39 -10.40 -8.37
CA CYS A 70 -2.63 -10.66 -6.95
C CYS A 70 -3.91 -11.51 -6.78
N PRO A 71 -3.85 -12.65 -6.07
CA PRO A 71 -5.01 -13.55 -5.90
C PRO A 71 -6.02 -13.03 -4.86
N HIS A 72 -5.64 -12.03 -4.07
CA HIS A 72 -6.45 -11.50 -2.98
C HIS A 72 -7.20 -10.25 -3.43
N ARG A 73 -8.50 -10.19 -3.10
CA ARG A 73 -9.33 -9.00 -3.32
C ARG A 73 -9.18 -8.05 -2.14
N LEU A 74 -9.09 -6.77 -2.46
CA LEU A 74 -9.00 -5.70 -1.48
C LEU A 74 -9.75 -4.50 -2.04
N GLU A 75 -10.58 -3.88 -1.21
CA GLU A 75 -11.34 -2.68 -1.57
C GLU A 75 -10.73 -1.42 -0.93
N PRO A 76 -10.87 -0.22 -1.53
CA PRO A 76 -10.22 0.99 -1.01
C PRO A 76 -10.62 1.32 0.44
N HIS A 77 -11.90 1.11 0.79
CA HIS A 77 -12.41 1.35 2.13
C HIS A 77 -11.79 0.42 3.18
N GLN A 78 -11.31 -0.77 2.79
CA GLN A 78 -10.62 -1.70 3.69
C GLN A 78 -9.23 -1.16 4.05
N ILE A 79 -8.53 -0.50 3.12
CA ILE A 79 -7.27 0.19 3.40
C ILE A 79 -7.52 1.40 4.30
N GLN A 80 -8.54 2.21 3.97
CA GLN A 80 -8.91 3.41 4.74
C GLN A 80 -9.35 3.08 6.17
N GLY A 81 -10.11 2.00 6.34
CA GLY A 81 -10.57 1.50 7.63
C GLY A 81 -9.52 0.69 8.40
N LEU A 82 -8.31 0.51 7.85
CA LEU A 82 -7.24 -0.31 8.44
C LEU A 82 -7.71 -1.75 8.74
N ASP A 83 -8.48 -2.32 7.83
CA ASP A 83 -8.96 -3.70 7.90
C ASP A 83 -7.81 -4.67 7.63
N PHE A 84 -7.00 -4.89 8.66
CA PHE A 84 -5.79 -5.70 8.57
C PHE A 84 -6.06 -7.16 8.22
N ILE A 85 -7.29 -7.66 8.40
CA ILE A 85 -7.68 -9.01 8.01
C ILE A 85 -7.61 -9.15 6.48
N HIS A 86 -8.06 -8.13 5.75
CA HIS A 86 -8.03 -8.12 4.29
C HIS A 86 -6.73 -7.55 3.72
N ILE A 87 -6.10 -6.59 4.40
CA ILE A 87 -4.82 -6.01 3.96
C ILE A 87 -3.67 -7.01 4.07
N PHE A 88 -3.63 -7.81 5.14
CA PHE A 88 -2.47 -8.67 5.43
C PHE A 88 -2.16 -9.68 4.31
N PRO A 89 -3.14 -10.45 3.79
CA PRO A 89 -2.89 -11.39 2.68
C PRO A 89 -2.31 -10.72 1.44
N VAL A 90 -2.75 -9.50 1.10
CA VAL A 90 -2.20 -8.73 -0.03
C VAL A 90 -0.74 -8.37 0.23
N VAL A 91 -0.40 -7.86 1.41
CA VAL A 91 0.97 -7.48 1.76
C VAL A 91 1.93 -8.68 1.79
N GLN A 92 1.45 -9.90 2.02
CA GLN A 92 2.30 -11.10 2.02
C GLN A 92 2.73 -11.54 0.61
N VAL A 93 1.97 -11.18 -0.42
CA VAL A 93 2.21 -11.61 -1.82
C VAL A 93 2.69 -10.47 -2.72
N LEU A 94 2.67 -9.23 -2.22
CA LEU A 94 3.32 -8.06 -2.82
C LEU A 94 4.83 -8.12 -2.58
#